data_AF-A0A8T4W388-F1
#
_entry.id   AF-A0A8T4W388-F1
#
_cell.length_a   1.000
_cell.length_b   1.000
_cell.length_c   1.000
_cell.angle_alpha   90.00
_cell.angle_beta   90.00
_cell.angle_gamma   90.00
#
_symmetry.space_group_name_H-M   'P 1'
#
loop_
_entity.id
_entity.type
_entity.pdbx_description
1 polymer ?
#
loop_
_entity_poly.entity_id
_entity_poly.type
_entity_poly.pdbx_seq_one_letter_code
_entity_poly.pdbx_strand_id
1 'polypeptide(L)'
;MKKELMDFLKSSLDYGSMNEKDAYEDQDVFLLMCFSDLIGVPNPYAYYMSELLPYIARDLPSWQWRLTQDKLEFLGDAEQKYDFHTF
;
A
#
# COMPACT_ATOMS: atom_id res chain seq x y z
N MET A 1 8.84 -12.27 -6.45
CA MET A 1 8.12 -11.28 -5.60
C MET A 1 9.00 -10.11 -5.16
N LYS A 2 10.08 -10.30 -4.39
CA LYS A 2 10.97 -9.17 -4.00
C LYS A 2 11.59 -8.42 -5.19
N LYS A 3 11.94 -9.16 -6.26
CA LYS A 3 12.53 -8.59 -7.48
C LYS A 3 11.52 -7.74 -8.26
N GLU A 4 10.34 -8.30 -8.53
CA GLU A 4 9.19 -7.58 -9.11
C GLU A 4 8.83 -6.29 -8.39
N LEU A 5 8.79 -6.33 -7.04
CA LEU A 5 8.51 -5.14 -6.23
C LEU A 5 9.62 -4.09 -6.39
N MET A 6 10.88 -4.51 -6.36
CA MET A 6 12.02 -3.61 -6.54
C MET A 6 12.04 -3.01 -7.94
N ASP A 7 11.68 -3.79 -8.96
CA ASP A 7 11.62 -3.33 -10.34
C ASP A 7 10.44 -2.37 -10.55
N PHE A 8 9.29 -2.63 -9.90
CA PHE A 8 8.16 -1.69 -9.84
C PHE A 8 8.55 -0.38 -9.15
N LEU A 9 9.16 -0.44 -7.97
CA LEU A 9 9.58 0.75 -7.23
C LEU A 9 10.60 1.55 -8.03
N LYS A 10 11.62 0.90 -8.60
CA LYS A 10 12.59 1.58 -9.46
C LYS A 10 11.96 2.20 -10.70
N SER A 11 10.97 1.54 -11.30
CA SER A 11 10.23 2.06 -12.46
C SER A 11 9.36 3.27 -12.10
N SER A 12 8.64 3.20 -10.98
CA SER A 12 7.84 4.33 -10.48
C SER A 12 8.69 5.54 -10.06
N LEU A 13 9.97 5.28 -9.78
CA LEU A 13 10.94 6.24 -9.27
C LEU A 13 12.06 6.46 -10.30
N ASP A 14 11.84 6.11 -11.58
CA ASP A 14 12.85 6.23 -12.63
C ASP A 14 12.90 7.68 -13.12
N TYR A 15 13.91 8.41 -12.65
CA TYR A 15 14.12 9.83 -12.93
C TYR A 15 15.13 10.09 -14.07
N GLY A 16 15.31 9.16 -15.00
CA GLY A 16 16.40 9.16 -15.99
C GLY A 16 16.60 10.42 -16.85
N SER A 17 15.68 11.39 -16.80
CA SER A 17 15.77 12.70 -17.48
C SER A 17 15.57 13.92 -16.57
N MET A 18 15.34 13.74 -15.27
CA MET A 18 15.05 14.79 -14.30
C MET A 18 16.34 15.27 -13.61
N ASN A 19 16.42 16.53 -13.18
CA ASN A 19 17.52 16.96 -12.31
C ASN A 19 17.46 16.17 -11.00
N GLU A 20 18.61 15.78 -10.43
CA GLU A 20 18.67 15.00 -9.20
C GLU A 20 17.84 15.62 -8.06
N LYS A 21 17.83 16.95 -7.96
CA LYS A 21 17.04 17.66 -6.96
C LYS A 21 15.53 17.44 -7.12
N ASP A 22 15.01 17.58 -8.33
CA ASP A 22 13.59 17.44 -8.62
C ASP A 22 13.15 15.97 -8.41
N ALA A 23 14.03 15.02 -8.76
CA ALA A 23 13.86 13.60 -8.48
C ALA A 23 13.73 13.29 -6.98
N TYR A 24 14.61 13.87 -6.15
CA TYR A 24 14.53 13.71 -4.70
C TYR A 24 13.28 14.36 -4.11
N GLU A 25 12.87 15.53 -4.60
CA GLU A 25 11.63 16.18 -4.15
C GLU A 25 10.39 15.31 -4.41
N ASP A 26 10.27 14.72 -5.60
CA ASP A 26 9.18 13.80 -5.94
C ASP A 26 9.21 12.52 -5.10
N GLN A 27 10.41 11.97 -4.89
CA GLN A 27 10.59 10.79 -4.05
C GLN A 27 10.22 11.08 -2.59
N ASP A 28 10.62 12.22 -2.05
CA ASP A 28 10.34 12.63 -0.68
C ASP A 28 8.85 12.87 -0.48
N VAL A 29 8.16 13.49 -1.45
CA VAL A 29 6.70 13.63 -1.44
C VAL A 29 6.01 12.27 -1.46
N PHE A 30 6.48 11.33 -2.28
CA PHE A 30 5.94 9.97 -2.32
C PHE A 30 6.12 9.24 -0.98
N LEU A 31 7.33 9.27 -0.40
CA LEU A 31 7.61 8.64 0.88
C LEU A 31 6.83 9.29 2.02
N LEU A 32 6.72 10.63 2.01
CA LEU A 32 5.89 11.36 2.95
C LEU A 32 4.43 10.92 2.86
N MET A 33 3.89 10.77 1.64
CA MET A 33 2.53 10.29 1.41
C MET A 33 2.29 8.86 1.90
N CYS A 34 3.27 7.97 1.77
CA CYS A 34 3.16 6.58 2.22
C CYS A 34 3.34 6.41 3.74
N PHE A 35 4.17 7.25 4.36
CA PHE A 35 4.62 7.05 5.74
C PHE A 35 4.34 8.24 6.67
N SER A 36 3.50 9.19 6.26
CA SER A 36 3.12 10.37 7.05
C SER A 36 2.64 9.99 8.45
N ASP A 37 1.85 8.92 8.53
CA ASP A 37 1.24 8.46 9.78
C ASP A 37 2.29 7.90 10.76
N LEU A 38 3.41 7.36 10.25
CA LEU A 38 4.50 6.85 11.09
C LEU A 38 5.30 7.96 11.75
N ILE A 39 5.36 9.14 11.11
CA ILE A 39 6.10 10.31 11.62
C ILE A 39 5.18 11.32 12.33
N GLY A 40 3.89 11.00 12.48
CA GLY A 40 2.90 11.85 13.16
C GLY A 40 2.44 13.06 12.35
N VAL A 41 2.73 13.10 11.05
CA VAL A 41 2.17 14.11 10.12
C VAL A 41 0.85 13.54 9.60
N PRO A 42 -0.30 14.21 9.80
CA PRO A 42 -1.55 13.71 9.27
C PRO A 42 -1.51 13.74 7.74
N ASN A 43 -1.80 12.60 7.10
CA ASN A 43 -1.92 12.55 5.65
C ASN A 43 -3.04 13.51 5.19
N PRO A 44 -2.78 14.47 4.28
CA PRO A 44 -3.83 15.35 3.76
C PRO A 44 -4.99 14.57 3.13
N TYR A 45 -4.74 13.40 2.54
CA TYR A 45 -5.79 12.53 2.03
C TYR A 45 -6.67 11.96 3.13
N ALA A 46 -6.11 11.63 4.29
CA ALA A 46 -6.90 11.15 5.43
C ALA A 46 -7.88 12.22 5.91
N TYR A 47 -7.50 13.50 5.86
CA TYR A 47 -8.39 14.61 6.17
C TYR A 47 -9.58 14.66 5.20
N TYR A 48 -9.34 14.66 3.88
CA TYR A 48 -10.43 14.68 2.88
C TYR A 48 -11.28 13.41 2.91
N MET A 49 -10.69 12.25 3.19
CA MET A 49 -11.42 11.00 3.32
C MET A 49 -12.32 10.98 4.56
N SER A 50 -11.98 11.75 5.61
CA SER A 50 -12.84 11.89 6.79
C SER A 50 -14.16 12.60 6.48
N GLU A 51 -14.16 13.55 5.53
CA GLU A 51 -15.37 14.24 5.06
C GLU A 51 -16.25 13.32 4.20
N LEU A 52 -15.62 12.39 3.48
CA LEU A 52 -16.33 11.36 2.70
C LEU A 52 -16.93 10.27 3.60
N LEU A 53 -16.38 10.07 4.80
CA LEU A 53 -16.71 8.96 5.69
C LEU A 53 -18.22 8.79 5.94
N PRO A 54 -19.02 9.85 6.20
CA PRO A 54 -20.47 9.69 6.44
C PRO A 54 -21.23 9.07 5.26
N TYR A 55 -20.73 9.26 4.04
CA TYR A 55 -21.36 8.75 2.82
C TYR A 55 -21.04 7.29 2.55
N ILE A 56 -19.85 6.82 2.97
CA ILE A 56 -19.37 5.45 2.73
C ILE A 56 -19.41 4.56 3.97
N ALA A 57 -19.68 5.11 5.16
CA ALA A 57 -19.61 4.40 6.44
C ALA A 57 -20.49 3.16 6.51
N ARG A 58 -21.64 3.15 5.81
CA ARG A 58 -22.54 2.00 5.76
C ARG A 58 -21.92 0.81 5.01
N ASP A 59 -21.11 1.08 4.00
CA ASP A 59 -20.54 0.06 3.12
C ASP A 59 -19.16 -0.43 3.61
N LEU A 60 -18.50 0.37 4.45
CA LEU A 60 -17.18 0.06 5.03
C LEU A 60 -17.10 -1.31 5.70
N PRO A 61 -18.05 -1.74 6.56
CA PRO A 61 -17.98 -3.06 7.18
C PRO A 61 -17.96 -4.18 6.15
N SER A 62 -18.89 -4.17 5.20
CA SER A 62 -18.99 -5.20 4.16
C SER A 62 -17.71 -5.27 3.31
N TRP A 63 -17.14 -4.11 2.96
CA TRP A 63 -15.87 -4.03 2.27
C TRP A 63 -14.70 -4.56 3.10
N GLN A 64 -14.61 -4.17 4.37
CA GLN A 64 -13.57 -4.65 5.30
C GLN A 64 -13.63 -6.17 5.46
N TRP A 65 -14.85 -6.73 5.59
CA TRP A 65 -15.05 -8.18 5.67
C TRP A 65 -14.51 -8.90 4.43
N ARG A 66 -14.79 -8.40 3.22
CA ARG A 66 -14.23 -8.98 1.98
C ARG A 66 -12.70 -8.96 1.98
N LEU A 67 -12.09 -7.83 2.31
CA LEU A 67 -10.63 -7.72 2.38
C LEU A 67 -9.99 -8.68 3.39
N THR A 68 -10.67 -8.91 4.52
CA THR A 68 -10.18 -9.85 5.53
C THR A 68 -10.43 -11.30 5.15
N GLN A 69 -11.53 -11.61 4.44
CA GLN A 69 -11.81 -12.95 3.94
C GLN A 69 -10.83 -13.33 2.84
N ASP A 70 -10.59 -12.45 1.86
CA ASP A 70 -9.59 -12.68 0.80
C ASP A 70 -8.18 -12.88 1.38
N LYS A 71 -7.86 -12.16 2.46
CA LYS A 71 -6.56 -12.29 3.14
C LYS A 71 -6.47 -13.59 3.96
N LEU A 72 -7.55 -14.05 4.58
CA LEU A 72 -7.61 -15.34 5.27
C LEU A 72 -7.58 -16.52 4.28
N GLU A 73 -8.25 -16.41 3.13
CA GLU A 73 -8.14 -17.37 2.02
C GLU A 73 -6.71 -17.43 1.50
N PHE A 74 -6.08 -16.28 1.21
CA PHE A 74 -4.70 -16.22 0.77
C PHE A 74 -3.73 -16.88 1.77
N LEU A 75 -3.95 -16.71 3.08
CA LEU A 75 -3.15 -17.35 4.12
C LEU A 75 -3.41 -18.86 4.23
N GLY A 76 -4.66 -19.30 4.09
CA GLY A 76 -5.02 -20.73 4.06
C GLY A 76 -4.44 -21.47 2.84
N ASP A 77 -4.48 -20.83 1.67
CA ASP A 77 -3.86 -21.35 0.44
C ASP A 77 -2.32 -21.38 0.55
N ALA A 78 -1.73 -20.38 1.22
CA ALA A 78 -0.30 -20.36 1.48
C ALA A 78 0.10 -21.51 2.42
N GLU A 79 -0.64 -21.75 3.50
CA GLU A 79 -0.40 -22.85 4.44
C GLU A 79 -0.51 -24.23 3.76
N GLN A 80 -1.56 -24.47 2.96
CA GLN A 80 -1.68 -25.71 2.20
C GLN A 80 -0.48 -25.94 1.28
N LYS A 81 0.05 -24.89 0.66
CA LYS A 81 1.19 -25.00 -0.26
C LYS A 81 2.50 -25.40 0.43
N TYR A 82 2.64 -25.21 1.74
CA TYR A 82 3.83 -25.62 2.51
C TYR A 82 3.69 -27.02 3.15
N ASP A 83 2.47 -27.57 3.25
CA ASP A 83 2.23 -28.89 3.84
C ASP A 83 2.52 -30.06 2.87
N PHE A 84 2.60 -29.80 1.56
CA PHE A 84 2.88 -30.83 0.55
C PHE A 84 4.36 -31.23 0.38
N HIS A 85 5.28 -30.70 1.19
CA HIS A 85 6.72 -30.95 1.05
C HIS A 85 7.43 -31.46 2.31
N THR A 86 6.68 -31.88 3.34
CA THR A 86 7.27 -32.57 4.49
C THR A 86 6.89 -34.05 4.47
N PHE A 87 7.58 -34.82 3.62
CA PHE A 87 7.79 -36.25 3.79
C PHE A 87 9.25 -36.57 3.48
#